data_AF-A0A9J6CWX7-F1
#
_entry.id   AF-A0A9J6CWX7-F1
#
_cell.length_a   1.000
_cell.length_b   1.000
_cell.length_c   1.000
_cell.angle_alpha   90.00
_cell.angle_beta   90.00
_cell.angle_gamma   90.00
#
_symmetry.space_group_name_H-M   'P 1'
#
loop_
_entity.id
_entity.type
_entity.pdbx_description
1 polymer ?
#
loop_
_entity_poly.entity_id
_entity_poly.type
_entity_poly.pdbx_seq_one_letter_code
_entity_poly.pdbx_strand_id
1 'polypeptide(L)'
;MEQLVRCRYKITIKFDSSFDRPLSFIAEVLEKCGHPWTRSVFAHVVQVCQGVIDSKFGRLASAENKRDDLITKTLSVLEDSIAATSPVAKVMFSVMSTLGGPRGWDRESVVSSVRDWVTGETTLFSGEGQRGEVAALLNDWMPKWVGQGVLGDARKLGFEEYSRDFMRWGTPPGCSPTQRELQYAIDNGIISDKSERVGLRTKTICGMLSVLVGDSDDLLKKSDICHATLKEETKMCVIISTPMWSYVRMCYILECLQKPAFLSSTLSRDDMMVQFTKYYSMHYVAIDASKFDHNVPKWLLKDMWTALRTALSNRFGEGNELVRLCDDLCGELDDLVIEVLGARIKYEKGLLTLCWTAGHIRPTYSTLSAP
;
A
#
# COMPACT_ATOMS: atom_id res chain seq x y z
N MET A 1 -0.83 -30.38 11.71
CA MET A 1 0.27 -29.50 11.22
C MET A 1 -0.25 -28.86 9.94
N GLU A 2 -0.96 -27.75 10.07
CA GLU A 2 -1.71 -27.13 8.96
C GLU A 2 -0.73 -26.43 8.02
N GLN A 3 -0.58 -26.99 6.81
CA GLN A 3 0.13 -26.34 5.72
C GLN A 3 -0.71 -25.16 5.23
N LEU A 4 -0.15 -23.96 5.34
CA LEU A 4 -0.67 -22.74 4.72
C LEU A 4 -0.93 -23.01 3.23
N VAL A 5 -2.19 -22.84 2.83
CA VAL A 5 -2.64 -22.97 1.43
C VAL A 5 -1.93 -21.90 0.61
N ARG A 6 -0.92 -22.34 -0.15
CA ARG A 6 -0.24 -21.58 -1.20
C ARG A 6 -1.27 -21.17 -2.26
N CYS A 7 -1.47 -19.87 -2.46
CA CYS A 7 -2.07 -19.39 -3.69
C CYS A 7 -1.06 -19.69 -4.83
N ARG A 8 -1.42 -20.62 -5.72
CA ARG A 8 -0.51 -21.12 -6.76
C ARG A 8 -0.54 -20.19 -7.97
N TYR A 9 0.48 -19.36 -8.12
CA TYR A 9 1.11 -19.15 -9.43
C TYR A 9 2.36 -20.01 -9.46
N LYS A 10 2.31 -21.08 -10.25
CA LYS A 10 3.37 -22.09 -10.33
C LYS A 10 4.55 -21.54 -11.16
N ILE A 11 5.32 -20.60 -10.59
CA ILE A 11 6.71 -20.37 -11.00
C ILE A 11 7.57 -20.99 -9.91
N THR A 12 8.09 -22.19 -10.20
CA THR A 12 9.03 -22.85 -9.29
C THR A 12 10.39 -22.18 -9.46
N ILE A 13 10.62 -21.05 -8.80
CA ILE A 13 11.97 -20.53 -8.61
C ILE A 13 12.50 -21.17 -7.33
N LYS A 14 13.42 -22.13 -7.47
CA LYS A 14 14.28 -22.53 -6.35
C LYS A 14 15.14 -21.33 -6.00
N PHE A 15 14.94 -20.78 -4.80
CA PHE A 15 15.82 -19.77 -4.22
C PHE A 15 16.96 -20.52 -3.52
N ASP A 16 18.05 -20.77 -4.24
CA ASP A 16 19.35 -20.98 -3.59
C ASP A 16 19.80 -19.59 -3.11
N SER A 17 20.04 -19.44 -1.80
CA SER A 17 20.50 -18.24 -1.06
C SER A 17 20.34 -16.88 -1.76
N SER A 18 19.37 -16.09 -1.30
CA SER A 18 18.98 -14.73 -1.75
C SER A 18 20.15 -13.75 -2.01
N PHE A 19 21.30 -13.93 -1.35
CA PHE A 19 22.45 -13.03 -1.45
C PHE A 19 23.50 -13.38 -2.52
N ASP A 20 23.50 -14.59 -3.08
CA ASP A 20 24.59 -15.00 -3.99
C ASP A 20 24.54 -14.26 -5.33
N ARG A 21 23.33 -13.97 -5.84
CA ARG A 21 23.15 -13.21 -7.10
C ARG A 21 23.46 -11.72 -6.96
N PRO A 22 22.96 -10.99 -5.95
CA PRO A 22 23.36 -9.60 -5.69
C PRO A 22 24.87 -9.43 -5.53
N LEU A 23 25.52 -10.27 -4.71
CA LEU A 23 26.96 -10.20 -4.48
C LEU A 23 27.77 -10.47 -5.76
N SER A 24 27.34 -11.43 -6.58
CA SER A 24 27.97 -11.73 -7.88
C SER A 24 27.80 -10.60 -8.89
N PHE A 25 26.60 -10.01 -9.01
CA PHE A 25 26.34 -8.87 -9.89
C PHE A 25 27.18 -7.64 -9.50
N ILE A 26 27.32 -7.40 -8.20
CA ILE A 26 28.12 -6.29 -7.66
C ILE A 26 29.60 -6.52 -7.92
N ALA A 27 30.11 -7.74 -7.72
CA ALA A 27 31.49 -8.08 -8.07
C ALA A 27 31.77 -7.79 -9.56
N GLU A 28 30.84 -8.15 -10.44
CA GLU A 28 30.94 -7.95 -11.89
C GLU A 28 30.87 -6.46 -12.29
N VAL A 29 29.96 -5.68 -11.70
CA VAL A 29 29.83 -4.24 -11.97
C VAL A 29 31.06 -3.48 -11.44
N LEU A 30 31.57 -3.85 -10.27
CA LEU A 30 32.72 -3.18 -9.63
C LEU A 30 34.06 -3.51 -10.29
N GLU A 31 34.21 -4.74 -10.80
CA GLU A 31 35.35 -5.09 -11.64
C GLU A 31 35.44 -4.17 -12.87
N LYS A 32 34.28 -3.82 -13.44
CA LYS A 32 34.14 -2.89 -14.57
C LYS A 32 34.29 -1.41 -14.18
N CYS A 33 33.94 -1.02 -12.96
CA CYS A 33 34.04 0.39 -12.50
C CYS A 33 35.47 0.85 -12.13
N GLY A 34 36.45 -0.05 -11.99
CA GLY A 34 37.89 0.28 -11.99
C GLY A 34 38.45 1.13 -10.84
N HIS A 35 37.64 1.58 -9.87
CA HIS A 35 38.09 2.54 -8.85
C HIS A 35 38.79 1.83 -7.66
N PRO A 36 40.09 2.07 -7.38
CA PRO A 36 40.87 1.32 -6.38
C PRO A 36 40.30 1.36 -4.96
N TRP A 37 39.71 2.50 -4.57
CA TRP A 37 39.09 2.68 -3.25
C TRP A 37 37.84 1.80 -3.05
N THR A 38 37.04 1.60 -4.12
CA THR A 38 35.86 0.72 -4.04
C THR A 38 36.25 -0.73 -3.83
N ARG A 39 37.36 -1.20 -4.41
CA ARG A 39 37.85 -2.58 -4.20
C ARG A 39 38.22 -2.86 -2.73
N SER A 40 38.87 -1.92 -2.04
CA SER A 40 39.29 -2.09 -0.64
C SER A 40 38.10 -2.11 0.33
N VAL A 41 37.19 -1.15 0.19
CA VAL A 41 35.97 -1.08 1.01
C VAL A 41 35.09 -2.31 0.79
N PHE A 42 34.91 -2.74 -0.46
CA PHE A 42 34.10 -3.93 -0.75
C PHE A 42 34.78 -5.24 -0.37
N ALA A 43 36.12 -5.36 -0.49
CA ALA A 43 36.84 -6.51 0.06
C ALA A 43 36.62 -6.62 1.57
N HIS A 44 36.60 -5.48 2.28
CA HIS A 44 36.26 -5.45 3.70
C HIS A 44 34.81 -5.88 3.96
N VAL A 45 33.85 -5.42 3.16
CA VAL A 45 32.44 -5.82 3.29
C VAL A 45 32.22 -7.30 3.00
N VAL A 46 32.84 -7.83 1.94
CA VAL A 46 32.83 -9.25 1.61
C VAL A 46 33.46 -10.05 2.76
N GLN A 47 34.59 -9.60 3.30
CA GLN A 47 35.25 -10.25 4.43
C GLN A 47 34.38 -10.23 5.71
N VAL A 48 33.69 -9.11 5.99
CA VAL A 48 32.77 -8.99 7.13
C VAL A 48 31.54 -9.89 6.93
N CYS A 49 30.94 -9.89 5.73
CA CYS A 49 29.82 -10.76 5.39
C CYS A 49 30.22 -12.24 5.45
N GLN A 50 31.39 -12.59 4.93
CA GLN A 50 31.94 -13.94 4.98
C GLN A 50 32.27 -14.37 6.42
N GLY A 51 32.82 -13.46 7.23
CA GLY A 51 33.05 -13.70 8.65
C GLY A 51 31.75 -13.94 9.43
N VAL A 52 30.67 -13.23 9.08
CA VAL A 52 29.32 -13.48 9.60
C VAL A 52 28.84 -14.88 9.22
N ILE A 53 29.00 -15.28 7.96
CA ILE A 53 28.64 -16.59 7.40
C ILE A 53 29.38 -17.72 8.12
N ASP A 54 30.68 -17.53 8.36
CA ASP A 54 31.57 -18.57 8.89
C ASP A 54 31.56 -18.66 10.42
N SER A 55 31.08 -17.63 11.11
CA SER A 55 31.02 -17.56 12.57
C SER A 55 30.12 -18.65 13.21
N LYS A 56 30.39 -19.00 14.47
CA LYS A 56 29.50 -19.86 15.30
C LYS A 56 28.05 -19.36 15.35
N PHE A 57 27.80 -18.06 15.13
CA PHE A 57 26.46 -17.48 15.01
C PHE A 57 25.74 -17.91 13.73
N GLY A 58 26.45 -18.06 12.60
CA GLY A 58 25.91 -18.62 11.36
C GLY A 58 25.50 -20.10 11.49
N ARG A 59 26.21 -20.87 12.34
CA ARG A 59 25.87 -22.28 12.62
C ARG A 59 24.73 -22.48 13.61
N LEU A 60 24.45 -21.50 14.48
CA LEU A 60 23.30 -21.47 15.39
C LEU A 60 22.06 -20.81 14.75
N ALA A 61 22.24 -20.03 13.69
CA ALA A 61 21.16 -19.49 12.87
C ALA A 61 20.65 -20.56 11.89
N SER A 62 19.92 -21.54 12.41
CA SER A 62 19.18 -22.54 11.60
C SER A 62 18.01 -21.97 10.79
N ALA A 63 17.97 -20.64 10.58
CA ALA A 63 16.99 -19.96 9.77
C ALA A 63 17.73 -18.94 8.89
N GLU A 64 17.77 -19.18 7.58
CA GLU A 64 18.35 -18.29 6.55
C GLU A 64 17.94 -16.82 6.76
N ASN A 65 16.74 -16.59 7.27
CA ASN A 65 16.18 -15.27 7.58
C ASN A 65 17.00 -14.46 8.62
N LYS A 66 17.65 -15.11 9.59
CA LYS A 66 18.50 -14.41 10.58
C LYS A 66 19.84 -13.99 10.00
N ARG A 67 20.32 -14.68 8.96
CA ARG A 67 21.56 -14.38 8.26
C ARG A 67 21.38 -13.13 7.37
N ASP A 68 20.30 -13.08 6.60
CA ASP A 68 19.97 -11.94 5.74
C ASP A 68 19.76 -10.65 6.55
N ASP A 69 19.01 -10.72 7.66
CA ASP A 69 18.81 -9.58 8.57
C ASP A 69 20.13 -9.06 9.17
N LEU A 70 21.07 -9.96 9.50
CA LEU A 70 22.38 -9.56 10.04
C LEU A 70 23.20 -8.85 8.97
N ILE A 71 23.22 -9.38 7.74
CA ILE A 71 23.91 -8.76 6.59
C ILE A 71 23.32 -7.38 6.30
N THR A 72 21.99 -7.23 6.26
CA THR A 72 21.34 -5.94 6.03
C THR A 72 21.68 -4.93 7.14
N LYS A 73 21.67 -5.33 8.41
CA LYS A 73 22.08 -4.45 9.53
C LYS A 73 23.53 -4.01 9.40
N THR A 74 24.43 -4.93 9.05
CA THR A 74 25.85 -4.63 8.83
C THR A 74 26.04 -3.66 7.66
N LEU A 75 25.35 -3.88 6.54
CA LEU A 75 25.40 -2.97 5.39
C LEU A 75 24.88 -1.57 5.73
N SER A 76 23.82 -1.45 6.53
CA SER A 76 23.30 -0.16 7.00
C SER A 76 24.30 0.60 7.89
N VAL A 77 25.00 -0.09 8.80
CA VAL A 77 26.05 0.53 9.63
C VAL A 77 27.25 0.99 8.78
N LEU A 78 27.59 0.20 7.75
CA LEU A 78 28.65 0.54 6.81
C LEU A 78 28.26 1.72 5.91
N GLU A 79 26.99 1.81 5.50
CA GLU A 79 26.44 2.93 4.75
C GLU A 79 26.69 4.26 5.46
N ASP A 80 26.40 4.36 6.76
CA ASP A 80 26.62 5.57 7.56
C ASP A 80 28.12 5.94 7.63
N SER A 81 28.98 4.93 7.74
CA SER A 81 30.45 5.12 7.80
C SER A 81 31.04 5.56 6.43
N ILE A 82 30.46 5.08 5.34
CA ILE A 82 30.91 5.34 3.96
C ILE A 82 30.29 6.63 3.39
N ALA A 83 29.10 7.02 3.86
CA ALA A 83 28.44 8.27 3.50
C ALA A 83 29.33 9.50 3.73
N ALA A 84 30.20 9.46 4.74
CA ALA A 84 31.15 10.51 5.04
C ALA A 84 32.32 10.62 4.03
N THR A 85 32.56 9.59 3.22
CA THR A 85 33.77 9.48 2.37
C THR A 85 33.47 9.42 0.87
N SER A 86 32.29 8.97 0.43
CA SER A 86 31.93 8.99 -0.99
C SER A 86 30.41 8.94 -1.24
N PRO A 87 29.83 9.94 -1.92
CA PRO A 87 28.43 9.92 -2.33
C PRO A 87 28.07 8.75 -3.27
N VAL A 88 29.00 8.32 -4.13
CA VAL A 88 28.78 7.21 -5.08
C VAL A 88 28.70 5.88 -4.33
N ALA A 89 29.61 5.66 -3.37
CA ALA A 89 29.56 4.46 -2.55
C ALA A 89 28.33 4.47 -1.66
N LYS A 90 27.90 5.63 -1.12
CA LYS A 90 26.64 5.75 -0.40
C LYS A 90 25.47 5.19 -1.22
N VAL A 91 25.29 5.64 -2.47
CA VAL A 91 24.21 5.15 -3.35
C VAL A 91 24.30 3.63 -3.55
N MET A 92 25.49 3.09 -3.79
CA MET A 92 25.68 1.64 -3.94
C MET A 92 25.32 0.87 -2.67
N PHE A 93 25.69 1.38 -1.49
CA PHE A 93 25.38 0.77 -0.20
C PHE A 93 23.90 0.87 0.15
N SER A 94 23.24 2.00 -0.14
CA SER A 94 21.79 2.13 -0.02
C SER A 94 21.07 1.12 -0.92
N VAL A 95 21.54 0.90 -2.15
CA VAL A 95 20.99 -0.15 -3.01
C VAL A 95 21.23 -1.52 -2.39
N MET A 96 22.42 -1.83 -1.89
CA MET A 96 22.72 -3.13 -1.27
C MET A 96 21.92 -3.43 0.00
N SER A 97 21.75 -2.45 0.90
CA SER A 97 20.92 -2.61 2.09
C SER A 97 19.45 -2.87 1.72
N THR A 98 19.04 -2.46 0.51
CA THR A 98 17.72 -2.79 -0.04
C THR A 98 17.61 -4.18 -0.70
N LEU A 99 18.72 -4.85 -1.02
CA LEU A 99 18.75 -6.15 -1.73
C LEU A 99 18.63 -7.40 -0.83
N GLY A 100 18.38 -7.24 0.47
CA GLY A 100 18.16 -8.37 1.38
C GLY A 100 17.03 -9.30 0.90
N GLY A 101 17.19 -10.61 1.15
CA GLY A 101 16.19 -11.62 0.82
C GLY A 101 14.86 -11.42 1.54
N PRO A 102 13.81 -12.15 1.13
CA PRO A 102 12.51 -12.06 1.77
C PRO A 102 12.65 -12.35 3.26
N ARG A 103 12.12 -11.47 4.12
CA ARG A 103 12.05 -11.74 5.56
C ARG A 103 11.31 -13.06 5.79
N GLY A 104 11.84 -13.84 6.73
CA GLY A 104 11.16 -15.00 7.28
C GLY A 104 9.91 -14.60 8.02
N TRP A 105 8.76 -14.75 7.36
CA TRP A 105 7.49 -14.60 8.02
C TRP A 105 7.08 -15.94 8.63
N ASP A 106 6.84 -15.92 9.94
CA ASP A 106 6.09 -16.96 10.63
C ASP A 106 4.78 -16.35 11.11
N ARG A 107 3.84 -17.20 11.57
CA ARG A 107 2.52 -16.73 11.98
C ARG A 107 2.59 -15.67 13.08
N GLU A 108 3.51 -15.82 14.03
CA GLU A 108 3.64 -14.91 15.17
C GLU A 108 4.21 -13.56 14.72
N SER A 109 5.22 -13.57 13.84
CA SER A 109 5.84 -12.35 13.32
C SER A 109 4.89 -11.55 12.41
N VAL A 110 4.04 -12.22 11.63
CA VAL A 110 2.97 -11.56 10.85
C VAL A 110 1.96 -10.88 11.78
N VAL A 111 1.44 -11.61 12.77
CA VAL A 111 0.45 -11.08 13.72
C VAL A 111 1.05 -9.93 14.54
N SER A 112 2.30 -10.06 14.99
CA SER A 112 3.02 -8.99 15.70
C SER A 112 3.19 -7.76 14.82
N SER A 113 3.58 -7.92 13.55
CA SER A 113 3.75 -6.80 12.64
C SER A 113 2.44 -6.07 12.36
N VAL A 114 1.32 -6.77 12.25
CA VAL A 114 -0.01 -6.15 12.13
C VAL A 114 -0.37 -5.40 13.42
N ARG A 115 -0.15 -6.01 14.58
CA ARG A 115 -0.40 -5.38 15.88
C ARG A 115 0.39 -4.08 16.04
N ASP A 116 1.67 -4.09 15.73
CA ASP A 116 2.55 -2.91 15.80
C ASP A 116 2.11 -1.78 14.86
N TRP A 117 1.52 -2.14 13.72
CA TRP A 117 0.93 -1.17 12.79
C TRP A 117 -0.28 -0.49 13.42
N VAL A 118 -1.25 -1.27 13.90
CA VAL A 118 -2.61 -0.76 14.15
C VAL A 118 -2.97 -0.47 15.60
N THR A 119 -2.14 -0.89 16.57
CA THR A 119 -2.42 -0.72 18.01
C THR A 119 -1.47 0.26 18.69
N GLY A 120 -1.95 0.88 19.77
CA GLY A 120 -1.19 1.83 20.58
C GLY A 120 -1.35 3.29 20.15
N GLU A 121 -0.59 4.16 20.80
CA GLU A 121 -0.59 5.59 20.53
C GLU A 121 0.44 5.96 19.45
N THR A 122 0.17 7.02 18.71
CA THR A 122 1.15 7.59 17.79
C THR A 122 1.87 8.76 18.46
N THR A 123 3.17 8.87 18.20
CA THR A 123 3.98 10.03 18.56
C THR A 123 3.88 11.15 17.53
N LEU A 124 3.29 10.87 16.37
CA LEU A 124 3.10 11.85 15.31
C LEU A 124 1.98 12.82 15.71
N PHE A 125 2.26 14.12 15.63
CA PHE A 125 1.41 15.20 16.14
C PHE A 125 1.24 15.26 17.67
N SER A 126 2.21 14.75 18.45
CA SER A 126 2.14 14.79 19.92
C SER A 126 2.45 16.15 20.56
N GLY A 127 2.88 17.14 19.76
CA GLY A 127 3.20 18.48 20.23
C GLY A 127 1.94 19.30 20.53
N GLU A 128 2.04 20.18 21.52
CA GLU A 128 0.99 21.13 21.85
C GLU A 128 0.64 21.99 20.62
N GLY A 129 -0.65 22.16 20.33
CA GLY A 129 -1.14 22.96 19.21
C GLY A 129 -1.14 22.27 17.83
N GLN A 130 -0.38 21.19 17.62
CA GLN A 130 -0.26 20.55 16.30
C GLN A 130 -1.60 20.03 15.76
N ARG A 131 -2.44 19.46 16.61
CA ARG A 131 -3.80 19.05 16.19
C ARG A 131 -4.66 20.25 15.77
N GLY A 132 -4.49 21.40 16.41
CA GLY A 132 -5.18 22.64 16.05
C GLY A 132 -4.73 23.16 14.67
N GLU A 133 -3.43 23.12 14.39
CA GLU A 133 -2.88 23.48 13.07
C GLU A 133 -3.41 22.55 11.98
N VAL A 134 -3.42 21.24 12.23
CA VAL A 134 -4.00 20.25 11.32
C VAL A 134 -5.48 20.53 11.06
N ALA A 135 -6.26 20.79 12.11
CA ALA A 135 -7.67 21.13 11.95
C ALA A 135 -7.87 22.42 11.12
N ALA A 136 -7.03 23.44 11.33
CA ALA A 136 -7.07 24.67 10.54
C ALA A 136 -6.77 24.40 9.05
N LEU A 137 -5.78 23.55 8.75
CA LEU A 137 -5.46 23.14 7.38
C LEU A 137 -6.63 22.38 6.73
N LEU A 138 -7.23 21.42 7.44
CA LEU A 138 -8.38 20.67 6.93
C LEU A 138 -9.58 21.58 6.66
N ASN A 139 -9.84 22.53 7.54
CA ASN A 139 -10.92 23.52 7.38
C ASN A 139 -10.67 24.49 6.21
N ASP A 140 -9.42 24.73 5.82
CA ASP A 140 -9.08 25.50 4.62
C ASP A 140 -9.16 24.64 3.34
N TRP A 141 -8.67 23.40 3.39
CA TRP A 141 -8.54 22.55 2.21
C TRP A 141 -9.87 21.92 1.76
N MET A 142 -10.68 21.42 2.70
CA MET A 142 -11.90 20.67 2.35
C MET A 142 -12.94 21.54 1.60
N PRO A 143 -13.22 22.79 2.01
CA PRO A 143 -14.12 23.67 1.25
C PRO A 143 -13.59 23.97 -0.16
N LYS A 144 -12.27 24.15 -0.33
CA LYS A 144 -11.67 24.38 -1.64
C LYS A 144 -11.81 23.16 -2.54
N TRP A 145 -11.61 21.96 -2.00
CA TRP A 145 -11.77 20.71 -2.75
C TRP A 145 -13.22 20.48 -3.15
N VAL A 146 -14.15 20.56 -2.20
CA VAL A 146 -15.58 20.53 -2.48
C VAL A 146 -15.96 21.62 -3.48
N GLY A 147 -15.32 22.79 -3.39
CA GLY A 147 -15.40 23.98 -4.23
C GLY A 147 -15.10 23.76 -5.72
N GLN A 148 -14.09 22.95 -6.05
CA GLN A 148 -13.58 22.70 -7.40
C GLN A 148 -14.60 22.09 -8.38
N GLY A 149 -15.71 21.60 -7.84
CA GLY A 149 -16.84 21.11 -8.60
C GLY A 149 -17.03 19.63 -8.35
N VAL A 150 -18.23 19.26 -7.94
CA VAL A 150 -18.68 17.88 -8.05
C VAL A 150 -18.97 17.64 -9.53
N LEU A 151 -18.62 16.47 -10.08
CA LEU A 151 -19.02 16.07 -11.44
C LEU A 151 -20.43 16.60 -11.74
N GLY A 152 -20.58 17.40 -12.81
CA GLY A 152 -21.83 18.06 -13.15
C GLY A 152 -22.98 17.06 -13.27
N ASP A 153 -24.22 17.53 -13.04
CA ASP A 153 -25.42 16.70 -12.88
C ASP A 153 -25.70 15.73 -14.05
N ALA A 154 -25.10 15.93 -15.22
CA ALA A 154 -25.21 15.04 -16.38
C ALA A 154 -24.48 13.68 -16.23
N ARG A 155 -23.71 13.43 -15.16
CA ARG A 155 -22.93 12.18 -14.95
C ARG A 155 -23.09 11.51 -13.57
N LYS A 156 -23.96 12.01 -12.70
CA LYS A 156 -24.10 11.46 -11.33
C LYS A 156 -25.00 10.22 -11.33
N LEU A 157 -24.37 9.06 -11.25
CA LEU A 157 -25.01 7.87 -10.69
C LEU A 157 -25.16 8.09 -9.18
N GLY A 158 -26.28 7.69 -8.58
CA GLY A 158 -26.39 7.59 -7.13
C GLY A 158 -25.43 6.52 -6.59
N PHE A 159 -25.11 6.55 -5.30
CA PHE A 159 -24.19 5.55 -4.71
C PHE A 159 -24.65 4.10 -4.98
N GLU A 160 -25.96 3.83 -4.90
CA GLU A 160 -26.51 2.50 -5.16
C GLU A 160 -26.15 2.01 -6.57
N GLU A 161 -26.38 2.84 -7.59
CA GLU A 161 -26.07 2.52 -8.98
C GLU A 161 -24.55 2.42 -9.21
N TYR A 162 -23.79 3.34 -8.61
CA TYR A 162 -22.33 3.31 -8.64
C TYR A 162 -21.75 2.02 -8.09
N SER A 163 -22.28 1.55 -6.96
CA SER A 163 -21.77 0.36 -6.27
C SER A 163 -21.93 -0.92 -7.09
N ARG A 164 -22.91 -0.96 -8.00
CA ARG A 164 -23.12 -2.05 -8.96
C ARG A 164 -22.19 -1.97 -10.17
N ASP A 165 -21.62 -0.81 -10.46
CA ASP A 165 -20.68 -0.59 -11.57
C ASP A 165 -19.23 -0.88 -11.14
N PHE A 166 -18.89 -2.16 -11.04
CA PHE A 166 -17.53 -2.57 -10.64
C PHE A 166 -16.43 -2.09 -11.60
N MET A 167 -16.79 -1.71 -12.82
CA MET A 167 -15.83 -1.17 -13.78
C MET A 167 -15.34 0.22 -13.33
N ARG A 168 -16.10 0.95 -12.50
CA ARG A 168 -15.69 2.26 -11.95
C ARG A 168 -14.77 2.15 -10.74
N TRP A 169 -15.05 1.23 -9.83
CA TRP A 169 -14.30 1.11 -8.57
C TRP A 169 -13.31 -0.07 -8.53
N GLY A 170 -13.38 -0.99 -9.48
CA GLY A 170 -12.45 -2.11 -9.62
C GLY A 170 -11.04 -1.64 -10.01
N THR A 171 -10.02 -2.30 -9.46
CA THR A 171 -8.61 -1.99 -9.77
C THR A 171 -8.20 -2.62 -11.11
N PRO A 172 -7.54 -1.91 -12.04
CA PRO A 172 -7.17 -2.49 -13.33
C PRO A 172 -6.44 -3.83 -13.18
N PRO A 173 -6.69 -4.79 -14.09
CA PRO A 173 -6.14 -6.13 -13.98
C PRO A 173 -4.64 -6.10 -14.31
N GLY A 174 -3.79 -5.82 -13.32
CA GLY A 174 -2.35 -6.09 -13.47
C GLY A 174 -2.08 -7.59 -13.61
N CYS A 175 -2.91 -8.42 -12.98
CA CYS A 175 -2.85 -9.90 -12.94
C CYS A 175 -4.22 -10.55 -12.63
N SER A 176 -5.36 -9.92 -12.95
CA SER A 176 -6.67 -10.54 -12.67
C SER A 176 -7.09 -11.47 -13.82
N PRO A 177 -7.71 -12.63 -13.53
CA PRO A 177 -8.26 -13.51 -14.55
C PRO A 177 -9.32 -12.77 -15.38
N THR A 178 -9.40 -13.12 -16.65
CA THR A 178 -10.45 -12.67 -17.56
C THR A 178 -11.81 -13.22 -17.13
N GLN A 179 -12.89 -12.57 -17.58
CA GLN A 179 -14.25 -13.05 -17.34
C GLN A 179 -14.45 -14.51 -17.80
N ARG A 180 -13.81 -14.93 -18.91
CA ARG A 180 -13.88 -16.30 -19.42
C ARG A 180 -13.19 -17.31 -18.50
N GLU A 181 -12.00 -16.97 -17.99
CA GLU A 181 -11.27 -17.81 -17.05
C GLU A 181 -12.04 -17.97 -15.73
N LEU A 182 -12.67 -16.90 -15.27
CA LEU A 182 -13.51 -16.92 -14.08
C LEU A 182 -14.78 -17.75 -14.29
N GLN A 183 -15.47 -17.59 -15.44
CA GLN A 183 -16.64 -18.39 -15.79
C GLN A 183 -16.28 -19.88 -15.90
N TYR A 184 -15.17 -20.20 -16.56
CA TYR A 184 -14.67 -21.57 -16.65
C TYR A 184 -14.42 -22.16 -15.26
N ALA A 185 -13.83 -21.40 -14.34
CA ALA A 185 -13.58 -21.86 -12.98
C ALA A 185 -14.88 -22.10 -12.19
N ILE A 186 -15.93 -21.31 -12.43
CA ILE A 186 -17.27 -21.52 -11.85
C ILE A 186 -17.90 -22.78 -12.44
N ASP A 187 -17.97 -22.89 -13.77
CA ASP A 187 -18.65 -23.99 -14.48
C ASP A 187 -18.03 -25.35 -14.16
N ASN A 188 -16.72 -25.39 -13.88
CA ASN A 188 -15.99 -26.61 -13.55
C ASN A 188 -15.89 -26.87 -12.04
N GLY A 189 -16.59 -26.11 -11.20
CA GLY A 189 -16.58 -26.29 -9.75
C GLY A 189 -15.20 -26.08 -9.11
N ILE A 190 -14.31 -25.34 -9.76
CA ILE A 190 -13.01 -24.92 -9.20
C ILE A 190 -13.26 -23.83 -8.13
N ILE A 191 -14.31 -23.04 -8.31
CA ILE A 191 -14.82 -22.08 -7.35
C ILE A 191 -16.19 -22.59 -6.90
N SER A 192 -16.19 -23.63 -6.08
CA SER A 192 -17.40 -24.38 -5.74
C SER A 192 -18.18 -23.80 -4.56
N ASP A 193 -17.48 -23.15 -3.63
CA ASP A 193 -18.06 -22.64 -2.37
C ASP A 193 -17.87 -21.12 -2.22
N LYS A 194 -18.78 -20.47 -1.47
CA LYS A 194 -18.62 -19.08 -1.00
C LYS A 194 -17.30 -18.90 -0.26
N SER A 195 -16.79 -19.93 0.43
CA SER A 195 -15.50 -19.91 1.13
C SER A 195 -14.27 -19.94 0.21
N GLU A 196 -14.34 -20.52 -0.99
CA GLU A 196 -13.24 -20.53 -1.97
C GLU A 196 -13.18 -19.23 -2.79
N ARG A 197 -14.33 -18.57 -2.98
CA ARG A 197 -14.42 -17.21 -3.57
C ARG A 197 -13.66 -16.17 -2.73
N VAL A 198 -13.53 -16.41 -1.43
CA VAL A 198 -12.73 -15.59 -0.49
C VAL A 198 -11.23 -15.66 -0.79
N GLY A 199 -10.74 -16.70 -1.46
CA GLY A 199 -9.33 -16.83 -1.85
C GLY A 199 -8.93 -16.00 -3.07
N LEU A 200 -9.90 -15.49 -3.86
CA LEU A 200 -9.67 -14.79 -5.13
C LEU A 200 -9.80 -13.26 -5.01
N ARG A 201 -9.65 -12.69 -3.81
CA ARG A 201 -10.02 -11.30 -3.49
C ARG A 201 -9.08 -10.22 -4.06
N THR A 202 -8.97 -10.10 -5.38
CA THR A 202 -8.73 -8.78 -5.96
C THR A 202 -10.07 -8.06 -6.08
N LYS A 203 -10.07 -6.73 -5.92
CA LYS A 203 -11.30 -5.91 -5.99
C LYS A 203 -12.08 -6.14 -7.30
N THR A 204 -11.35 -6.36 -8.38
CA THR A 204 -11.91 -6.62 -9.72
C THR A 204 -12.48 -8.01 -9.85
N ILE A 205 -11.85 -9.04 -9.26
CA ILE A 205 -12.44 -10.39 -9.25
C ILE A 205 -13.73 -10.38 -8.41
N CYS A 206 -13.76 -9.69 -7.27
CA CYS A 206 -14.98 -9.53 -6.49
C CYS A 206 -16.10 -8.87 -7.32
N GLY A 207 -15.79 -7.80 -8.04
CA GLY A 207 -16.73 -7.14 -8.95
C GLY A 207 -17.18 -8.00 -10.14
N MET A 208 -16.30 -8.79 -10.72
CA MET A 208 -16.66 -9.72 -11.80
C MET A 208 -17.55 -10.86 -11.28
N LEU A 209 -17.24 -11.42 -10.11
CA LEU A 209 -18.05 -12.47 -9.48
C LEU A 209 -19.46 -11.96 -9.14
N SER A 210 -19.60 -10.71 -8.71
CA SER A 210 -20.92 -10.14 -8.41
C SER A 210 -21.81 -10.09 -9.65
N VAL A 211 -21.26 -9.74 -10.81
CA VAL A 211 -21.99 -9.73 -12.09
C VAL A 211 -22.28 -11.13 -12.61
N LEU A 212 -21.32 -12.05 -12.52
CA LEU A 212 -21.49 -13.41 -13.04
C LEU A 212 -22.47 -14.26 -12.21
N VAL A 213 -22.52 -14.06 -10.90
CA VAL A 213 -23.30 -14.90 -9.98
C VAL A 213 -24.51 -14.17 -9.37
N GLY A 214 -24.63 -12.86 -9.58
CA GLY A 214 -25.74 -12.05 -9.04
C GLY A 214 -25.68 -11.85 -7.52
N ASP A 215 -24.51 -12.00 -6.90
CA ASP A 215 -24.32 -12.01 -5.43
C ASP A 215 -23.67 -10.68 -4.94
N SER A 216 -24.03 -9.55 -5.56
CA SER A 216 -23.45 -8.23 -5.22
C SER A 216 -23.74 -7.77 -3.81
N ASP A 217 -24.89 -8.17 -3.26
CA ASP A 217 -25.40 -7.64 -1.99
C ASP A 217 -24.61 -8.16 -0.79
N ASP A 218 -24.08 -9.40 -0.87
CA ASP A 218 -23.20 -9.97 0.15
C ASP A 218 -21.83 -9.29 0.18
N LEU A 219 -21.31 -8.84 -0.98
CA LEU A 219 -20.01 -8.16 -1.09
C LEU A 219 -20.05 -6.74 -0.56
N LEU A 220 -21.17 -6.06 -0.72
CA LEU A 220 -21.41 -4.70 -0.24
C LEU A 220 -22.07 -4.67 1.13
N LYS A 221 -22.27 -5.82 1.77
CA LYS A 221 -22.77 -5.84 3.15
C LYS A 221 -21.80 -5.11 4.06
N LYS A 222 -22.34 -4.26 4.94
CA LYS A 222 -21.54 -3.57 5.97
C LYS A 222 -20.73 -4.61 6.74
N SER A 223 -19.43 -4.37 6.84
CA SER A 223 -18.47 -5.20 7.55
C SER A 223 -17.45 -4.29 8.21
N ASP A 224 -17.23 -4.48 9.50
CA ASP A 224 -16.21 -3.75 10.27
C ASP A 224 -14.90 -4.55 10.35
N ILE A 225 -14.74 -5.58 9.49
CA ILE A 225 -13.58 -6.47 9.46
C ILE A 225 -12.67 -6.14 8.28
N CYS A 226 -11.50 -5.61 8.58
CA CYS A 226 -10.38 -5.50 7.66
C CYS A 226 -9.62 -6.83 7.62
N HIS A 227 -9.02 -7.15 6.47
CA HIS A 227 -8.20 -8.36 6.33
C HIS A 227 -6.75 -8.00 6.06
N ALA A 228 -5.84 -8.57 6.83
CA ALA A 228 -4.41 -8.41 6.60
C ALA A 228 -3.78 -9.64 5.94
N THR A 229 -2.88 -9.41 4.99
CA THR A 229 -2.17 -10.45 4.25
C THR A 229 -0.73 -10.03 3.96
N LEU A 230 0.08 -10.94 3.42
CA LEU A 230 1.41 -10.63 2.91
C LEU A 230 1.36 -10.33 1.42
N LYS A 231 2.03 -9.26 1.00
CA LYS A 231 2.27 -8.92 -0.39
C LYS A 231 3.41 -9.77 -0.95
N GLU A 232 3.18 -10.41 -2.08
CA GLU A 232 4.20 -11.18 -2.78
C GLU A 232 5.13 -10.25 -3.56
N GLU A 233 6.21 -9.80 -2.93
CA GLU A 233 7.30 -9.01 -3.53
C GLU A 233 8.66 -9.50 -3.02
N THR A 234 9.77 -9.04 -3.62
CA THR A 234 11.14 -9.39 -3.20
C THR A 234 11.34 -9.20 -1.70
N LYS A 235 10.71 -8.16 -1.13
CA LYS A 235 10.53 -7.99 0.31
C LYS A 235 9.04 -8.08 0.65
N MET A 236 8.62 -9.24 1.14
CA MET A 236 7.25 -9.45 1.61
C MET A 236 6.90 -8.40 2.68
N CYS A 237 5.86 -7.62 2.43
CA CYS A 237 5.31 -6.63 3.35
C CYS A 237 3.87 -6.98 3.71
N VAL A 238 3.43 -6.55 4.89
CA VAL A 238 2.02 -6.70 5.29
C VAL A 238 1.18 -5.67 4.53
N ILE A 239 0.01 -6.08 4.06
CA ILE A 239 -1.06 -5.21 3.55
C ILE A 239 -2.28 -5.40 4.43
N ILE A 240 -2.94 -4.30 4.80
CA ILE A 240 -4.24 -4.35 5.48
C ILE A 240 -5.29 -3.76 4.55
N SER A 241 -6.19 -4.62 4.06
CA SER A 241 -7.27 -4.23 3.14
C SER A 241 -8.48 -3.75 3.92
N THR A 242 -8.98 -2.56 3.55
CA THR A 242 -10.26 -2.02 4.03
C THR A 242 -11.43 -2.92 3.59
N PRO A 243 -12.52 -3.00 4.35
CA PRO A 243 -13.73 -3.69 3.92
C PRO A 243 -14.21 -3.17 2.56
N MET A 244 -14.81 -4.07 1.75
CA MET A 244 -15.24 -3.72 0.39
C MET A 244 -16.29 -2.60 0.40
N TRP A 245 -17.23 -2.66 1.34
CA TRP A 245 -18.27 -1.65 1.54
C TRP A 245 -17.70 -0.24 1.70
N SER A 246 -16.78 -0.03 2.64
CA SER A 246 -16.13 1.26 2.86
C SER A 246 -15.23 1.64 1.69
N TYR A 247 -14.53 0.66 1.07
CA TYR A 247 -13.75 0.91 -0.14
C TYR A 247 -14.59 1.54 -1.27
N VAL A 248 -15.74 0.95 -1.62
CA VAL A 248 -16.59 1.43 -2.72
C VAL A 248 -17.18 2.82 -2.40
N ARG A 249 -17.52 3.09 -1.12
CA ARG A 249 -17.96 4.42 -0.66
C ARG A 249 -16.90 5.48 -0.82
N MET A 250 -15.66 5.16 -0.44
CA MET A 250 -14.54 6.07 -0.62
C MET A 250 -14.29 6.33 -2.11
N CYS A 251 -14.34 5.30 -2.96
CA CYS A 251 -14.25 5.47 -4.41
C CYS A 251 -15.35 6.41 -4.95
N TYR A 252 -16.59 6.22 -4.52
CA TYR A 252 -17.71 7.06 -4.93
C TYR A 252 -17.53 8.54 -4.54
N ILE A 253 -17.16 8.80 -3.28
CA ILE A 253 -16.90 10.16 -2.78
C ILE A 253 -15.78 10.81 -3.60
N LEU A 254 -14.68 10.09 -3.85
CA LEU A 254 -13.54 10.58 -4.61
C LEU A 254 -13.88 10.82 -6.09
N GLU A 255 -14.67 9.95 -6.71
CA GLU A 255 -15.15 10.13 -8.08
C GLU A 255 -16.02 11.39 -8.19
N CYS A 256 -16.91 11.59 -7.22
CA CYS A 256 -17.77 12.76 -7.17
C CYS A 256 -16.98 14.07 -7.01
N LEU A 257 -16.04 14.11 -6.07
CA LEU A 257 -15.26 15.31 -5.73
C LEU A 257 -14.11 15.59 -6.70
N GLN A 258 -13.79 14.62 -7.56
CA GLN A 258 -12.58 14.61 -8.36
C GLN A 258 -11.32 14.74 -7.49
N LYS A 259 -10.17 14.85 -8.14
CA LYS A 259 -8.89 14.96 -7.45
C LYS A 259 -8.74 16.34 -6.79
N PRO A 260 -8.30 16.42 -5.52
CA PRO A 260 -8.06 17.69 -4.85
C PRO A 260 -6.91 18.48 -5.50
N ALA A 261 -7.17 19.72 -5.92
CA ALA A 261 -6.14 20.58 -6.52
C ALA A 261 -5.08 21.07 -5.51
N PHE A 262 -5.36 20.99 -4.20
CA PHE A 262 -4.38 21.35 -3.17
C PHE A 262 -3.28 20.30 -2.99
N LEU A 263 -3.47 19.07 -3.50
CA LEU A 263 -2.44 18.03 -3.49
C LEU A 263 -1.56 18.13 -4.75
N SER A 264 -0.40 18.74 -4.58
CA SER A 264 0.68 18.76 -5.58
C SER A 264 1.44 17.43 -5.57
N SER A 265 0.82 16.35 -6.05
CA SER A 265 1.44 15.01 -6.10
C SER A 265 1.95 14.65 -7.50
N THR A 266 3.14 14.08 -7.60
CA THR A 266 3.67 13.54 -8.87
C THR A 266 2.86 12.36 -9.40
N LEU A 267 2.13 11.64 -8.54
CA LEU A 267 1.18 10.59 -8.95
C LEU A 267 -0.04 11.13 -9.68
N SER A 268 -0.18 12.45 -9.71
CA SER A 268 -1.46 13.08 -9.92
C SER A 268 -1.49 13.98 -11.16
N ARG A 269 -0.33 14.35 -11.71
CA ARG A 269 -0.20 14.96 -13.05
C ARG A 269 1.15 14.59 -13.65
N ASP A 270 1.16 14.19 -14.92
CA ASP A 270 2.37 13.78 -15.64
C ASP A 270 3.35 14.94 -15.85
N ASP A 271 2.85 16.18 -15.83
CA ASP A 271 3.64 17.39 -15.99
C ASP A 271 4.26 17.89 -14.67
N MET A 272 3.94 17.31 -13.51
CA MET A 272 4.47 17.77 -12.22
C MET A 272 6.00 17.69 -12.17
N MET A 273 6.61 16.64 -12.72
CA MET A 273 8.07 16.52 -12.77
C MET A 273 8.68 17.67 -13.58
N VAL A 274 8.09 18.01 -14.74
CA VAL A 274 8.53 19.14 -15.55
C VAL A 274 8.34 20.46 -14.80
N GLN A 275 7.24 20.64 -14.07
CA GLN A 275 7.02 21.82 -13.25
C GLN A 275 8.05 21.91 -12.11
N PHE A 276 8.32 20.82 -11.39
CA PHE A 276 9.31 20.79 -10.33
C PHE A 276 10.73 21.08 -10.83
N THR A 277 11.10 20.61 -12.02
CA THR A 277 12.43 20.92 -12.60
C THR A 277 12.65 22.41 -12.92
N LYS A 278 11.56 23.20 -13.04
CA LYS A 278 11.67 24.66 -13.24
C LYS A 278 11.98 25.41 -11.96
N TYR A 279 11.66 24.84 -10.81
CA TYR A 279 11.92 25.45 -9.52
C TYR A 279 13.34 25.12 -9.09
N TYR A 280 14.28 26.01 -9.39
CA TYR A 280 15.60 25.98 -8.78
C TYR A 280 15.50 26.49 -7.34
N SER A 281 15.27 25.58 -6.39
CA SER A 281 15.47 25.90 -4.98
C SER A 281 16.95 25.81 -4.63
N MET A 282 17.43 26.72 -3.78
CA MET A 282 18.79 26.61 -3.20
C MET A 282 18.93 25.35 -2.34
N HIS A 283 17.83 24.82 -1.80
CA HIS A 283 17.82 23.64 -0.94
C HIS A 283 16.67 22.70 -1.32
N TYR A 284 16.98 21.42 -1.40
CA TYR A 284 16.00 20.35 -1.52
C TYR A 284 16.05 19.51 -0.25
N VAL A 285 14.89 19.28 0.36
CA VAL A 285 14.75 18.43 1.54
C VAL A 285 13.85 17.27 1.16
N ALA A 286 14.38 16.05 1.26
CA ALA A 286 13.58 14.84 1.18
C ALA A 286 13.22 14.41 2.60
N ILE A 287 11.92 14.30 2.88
CA ILE A 287 11.43 13.73 4.13
C ILE A 287 11.10 12.27 3.85
N ASP A 288 11.98 11.37 4.28
CA ASP A 288 11.73 9.94 4.24
C ASP A 288 11.13 9.49 5.57
N ALA A 289 9.85 9.13 5.54
CA ALA A 289 9.11 8.73 6.73
C ALA A 289 9.10 7.21 6.85
N SER A 290 9.96 6.69 7.74
CA SER A 290 9.95 5.25 8.06
C SER A 290 8.61 4.85 8.67
N LYS A 291 8.00 3.79 8.11
CA LYS A 291 6.70 3.27 8.56
C LYS A 291 5.62 4.35 8.66
N PHE A 292 5.56 5.27 7.69
CA PHE A 292 4.57 6.36 7.68
C PHE A 292 3.15 5.85 7.98
N ASP A 293 2.71 4.81 7.27
CA ASP A 293 1.39 4.21 7.43
C ASP A 293 1.14 3.69 8.86
N HIS A 294 2.17 3.36 9.64
CA HIS A 294 1.99 2.86 11.00
C HIS A 294 1.77 3.97 12.03
N ASN A 295 2.13 5.20 11.68
CA ASN A 295 2.19 6.33 12.61
C ASN A 295 1.08 7.36 12.39
N VAL A 296 0.18 7.13 11.42
CA VAL A 296 -0.97 8.02 11.23
C VAL A 296 -1.97 7.87 12.39
N PRO A 297 -2.32 8.94 13.12
CA PRO A 297 -3.31 8.83 14.19
C PRO A 297 -4.70 8.52 13.63
N LYS A 298 -5.48 7.69 14.33
CA LYS A 298 -6.89 7.48 13.98
C LYS A 298 -7.70 8.78 14.05
N TRP A 299 -7.40 9.66 15.01
CA TRP A 299 -8.09 10.95 15.12
C TRP A 299 -7.92 11.80 13.86
N LEU A 300 -6.78 11.72 13.16
CA LEU A 300 -6.55 12.47 11.93
C LEU A 300 -7.51 12.02 10.83
N LEU A 301 -7.70 10.71 10.68
CA LEU A 301 -8.65 10.17 9.71
C LEU A 301 -10.08 10.62 10.03
N LYS A 302 -10.47 10.61 11.32
CA LYS A 302 -11.78 11.12 11.76
C LYS A 302 -11.93 12.62 11.49
N ASP A 303 -10.93 13.42 11.81
CA ASP A 303 -10.95 14.87 11.59
C ASP A 303 -11.00 15.18 10.08
N MET A 304 -10.33 14.40 9.22
CA MET A 304 -10.43 14.51 7.77
C MET A 304 -11.86 14.25 7.26
N TRP A 305 -12.48 13.14 7.66
CA TRP A 305 -13.87 12.84 7.27
C TRP A 305 -14.86 13.88 7.81
N THR A 306 -14.67 14.32 9.05
CA THR A 306 -15.52 15.34 9.69
C THR A 306 -15.41 16.70 8.98
N ALA A 307 -14.20 17.12 8.61
CA ALA A 307 -13.99 18.36 7.87
C ALA A 307 -14.59 18.27 6.45
N LEU A 308 -14.41 17.13 5.77
CA LEU A 308 -15.01 16.90 4.45
C LEU A 308 -16.55 16.92 4.51
N ARG A 309 -17.11 16.21 5.49
CA ARG A 309 -18.55 16.18 5.78
C ARG A 309 -19.11 17.57 6.02
N THR A 310 -18.42 18.39 6.82
CA THR A 310 -18.81 19.77 7.11
C THR A 310 -18.81 20.62 5.83
N ALA A 311 -17.76 20.52 5.01
CA ALA A 311 -17.67 21.23 3.74
C ALA A 311 -18.79 20.81 2.75
N LEU A 312 -19.10 19.51 2.68
CA LEU A 312 -20.19 18.97 1.87
C LEU A 312 -21.56 19.46 2.36
N SER A 313 -21.81 19.43 3.67
CA SER A 313 -23.08 19.90 4.24
C SER A 313 -23.28 21.40 4.00
N ASN A 314 -22.24 22.21 4.19
CA ASN A 314 -22.30 23.65 3.91
C ASN A 314 -22.63 23.95 2.43
N ARG A 315 -22.19 23.10 1.50
CA ARG A 315 -22.42 23.31 0.06
C ARG A 315 -23.75 22.71 -0.44
N PHE A 316 -24.12 21.53 0.04
CA PHE A 316 -25.21 20.72 -0.54
C PHE A 316 -26.35 20.42 0.45
N GLY A 317 -26.20 20.81 1.71
CA GLY A 317 -27.14 20.52 2.80
C GLY A 317 -26.93 19.16 3.45
N GLU A 318 -27.43 19.05 4.69
CA GLU A 318 -27.38 17.86 5.54
C GLU A 318 -28.01 16.60 4.91
N GLY A 319 -28.96 16.78 4.00
CA GLY A 319 -29.66 15.68 3.33
C GLY A 319 -28.86 15.00 2.21
N ASN A 320 -27.71 15.55 1.82
CA ASN A 320 -26.94 15.04 0.68
C ASN A 320 -26.34 13.65 0.95
N GLU A 321 -26.35 12.78 -0.07
CA GLU A 321 -25.84 11.41 0.03
C GLU A 321 -24.36 11.37 0.46
N LEU A 322 -23.51 12.27 -0.06
CA LEU A 322 -22.09 12.30 0.29
C LEU A 322 -21.85 12.66 1.76
N VAL A 323 -22.72 13.49 2.35
CA VAL A 323 -22.65 13.83 3.78
C VAL A 323 -22.88 12.58 4.63
N ARG A 324 -23.93 11.81 4.32
CA ARG A 324 -24.25 10.56 5.01
C ARG A 324 -23.14 9.53 4.88
N LEU A 325 -22.56 9.39 3.68
CA LEU A 325 -21.45 8.46 3.46
C LEU A 325 -20.20 8.82 4.28
N CYS A 326 -19.90 10.11 4.43
CA CYS A 326 -18.81 10.55 5.30
C CYS A 326 -19.10 10.27 6.79
N ASP A 327 -20.33 10.50 7.25
CA ASP A 327 -20.73 10.19 8.64
C ASP A 327 -20.58 8.69 8.92
N ASP A 328 -21.05 7.84 8.00
CA ASP A 328 -20.92 6.39 8.13
C ASP A 328 -19.44 5.93 8.15
N LEU A 329 -18.60 6.45 7.25
CA LEU A 329 -17.17 6.11 7.19
C LEU A 329 -16.43 6.57 8.45
N CYS A 330 -16.80 7.74 8.99
CA CYS A 330 -16.22 8.25 10.22
C CYS A 330 -16.59 7.38 11.43
N GLY A 331 -17.85 6.95 11.52
CA GLY A 331 -18.33 6.06 12.57
C GLY A 331 -17.71 4.66 12.48
N GLU A 332 -17.52 4.13 11.27
CA GLU A 332 -16.93 2.80 11.06
C GLU A 332 -15.53 2.67 11.69
N LEU A 333 -14.72 3.73 11.66
CA LEU A 333 -13.36 3.74 12.23
C LEU A 333 -13.30 3.40 13.73
N ASP A 334 -14.40 3.56 14.48
CA ASP A 334 -14.44 3.25 15.91
C ASP A 334 -14.58 1.76 16.19
N ASP A 335 -15.24 1.03 15.28
CA ASP A 335 -15.59 -0.39 15.44
C ASP A 335 -14.70 -1.33 14.61
N LEU A 336 -13.79 -0.79 13.79
CA LEU A 336 -12.91 -1.59 12.93
C LEU A 336 -12.05 -2.60 13.70
N VAL A 337 -12.01 -3.81 13.15
CA VAL A 337 -11.17 -4.93 13.60
C VAL A 337 -10.35 -5.44 12.43
N ILE A 338 -9.07 -5.72 12.67
CA ILE A 338 -8.17 -6.33 11.71
C ILE A 338 -8.10 -7.83 11.98
N GLU A 339 -8.49 -8.63 10.99
CA GLU A 339 -8.34 -10.08 11.00
C GLU A 339 -7.06 -10.50 10.27
N VAL A 340 -6.21 -11.24 10.97
CA VAL A 340 -4.94 -11.77 10.44
C VAL A 340 -4.72 -13.18 10.97
N LEU A 341 -4.67 -14.17 10.08
CA LEU A 341 -4.41 -15.58 10.44
C LEU A 341 -5.28 -16.03 11.63
N GLY A 342 -6.58 -15.72 11.62
CA GLY A 342 -7.54 -16.05 12.67
C GLY A 342 -7.47 -15.20 13.95
N ALA A 343 -6.44 -14.35 14.11
CA ALA A 343 -6.39 -13.37 15.19
C ALA A 343 -7.22 -12.13 14.82
N ARG A 344 -7.89 -11.54 15.80
CA ARG A 344 -8.63 -10.28 15.67
C ARG A 344 -8.01 -9.21 16.53
N ILE A 345 -7.67 -8.08 15.92
CA ILE A 345 -6.96 -6.97 16.55
C ILE A 345 -7.79 -5.70 16.38
N LYS A 346 -8.06 -4.99 17.46
CA LYS A 346 -8.80 -3.73 17.40
C LYS A 346 -7.98 -2.66 16.67
N TYR A 347 -8.64 -1.85 15.84
CA TYR A 347 -8.01 -0.75 15.13
C TYR A 347 -7.95 0.54 15.98
N GLU A 348 -6.73 1.00 16.28
CA GLU A 348 -6.48 2.15 17.15
C GLU A 348 -5.69 3.27 16.46
N LYS A 349 -4.83 2.92 15.50
CA LYS A 349 -4.05 3.86 14.69
C LYS A 349 -3.62 3.25 13.35
N GLY A 350 -2.87 4.03 12.59
CA GLY A 350 -2.24 3.66 11.34
C GLY A 350 -3.16 3.88 10.14
N LEU A 351 -2.60 4.26 9.01
CA LEU A 351 -3.30 4.28 7.73
C LEU A 351 -3.48 2.82 7.29
N LEU A 352 -4.72 2.39 7.09
CA LEU A 352 -4.99 1.14 6.40
C LEU A 352 -4.61 1.32 4.93
N THR A 353 -4.23 0.23 4.24
CA THR A 353 -3.86 0.33 2.82
C THR A 353 -5.09 0.67 1.99
N LEU A 354 -5.36 1.97 1.91
CA LEU A 354 -6.28 2.59 0.99
C LEU A 354 -5.57 2.53 -0.36
N CYS A 355 -6.03 1.66 -1.26
CA CYS A 355 -5.63 1.79 -2.65
C CYS A 355 -6.22 3.09 -3.18
N TRP A 356 -5.55 4.21 -2.93
CA TRP A 356 -5.61 5.43 -3.74
C TRP A 356 -4.95 5.11 -5.08
N THR A 357 -5.59 4.21 -5.81
CA THR A 357 -5.33 3.97 -7.22
C THR A 357 -6.67 4.07 -7.93
N ALA A 358 -7.28 5.25 -7.84
CA ALA A 358 -7.92 5.85 -9.00
C ALA A 358 -6.81 6.36 -9.96
N GLY A 359 -5.86 5.47 -10.26
CA GLY A 359 -4.89 5.65 -11.32
C GLY A 359 -5.68 5.45 -12.60
N HIS A 360 -5.90 6.58 -13.27
CA HIS A 360 -6.73 6.77 -14.45
C HIS A 360 -8.20 7.05 -14.11
N ILE A 361 -8.51 8.34 -14.01
CA ILE A 361 -9.42 8.95 -15.00
C ILE A 361 -9.16 8.19 -16.31
N ARG A 362 -10.02 7.23 -16.64
CA ARG A 362 -9.89 6.47 -17.88
C ARG A 362 -9.65 7.50 -18.99
N PRO A 363 -8.68 7.32 -19.90
CA PRO A 363 -8.86 7.90 -21.20
C PRO A 363 -10.21 7.36 -21.65
N THR A 364 -11.16 8.25 -21.83
CA THR A 364 -12.46 7.97 -22.42
C THR A 364 -12.22 6.96 -23.53
N TYR A 365 -12.83 5.78 -23.44
CA TYR A 365 -12.92 4.87 -24.58
C TYR A 365 -13.76 5.59 -25.65
N SER A 366 -13.14 6.56 -26.33
CA SER A 366 -13.66 7.35 -27.43
C SER A 366 -12.74 7.15 -28.62
N THR A 367 -12.50 5.89 -28.97
CA THR A 367 -11.96 5.45 -30.27
C THR A 367 -12.41 4.02 -30.57
N LEU A 368 -13.70 3.70 -30.36
CA LEU A 368 -14.35 2.55 -30.99
C LEU A 368 -15.76 2.96 -31.46
N SER A 369 -15.77 3.95 -32.34
CA SER A 369 -16.84 4.34 -33.27
C SER A 369 -16.20 5.41 -34.15
N ALA A 370 -15.99 5.26 -35.45
CA ALA A 370 -16.74 4.55 -36.49
C ALA A 370 -15.84 4.43 -37.76
N PRO A 371 -16.46 4.11 -38.92
CA PRO A 371 -16.58 2.79 -39.56
C PRO A 371 -15.27 2.22 -40.13
#